data_AF-A0A5B9M9P0-F1
#
_entry.id   AF-A0A5B9M9P0-F1
#
_cell.length_a   1.000
_cell.length_b   1.000
_cell.length_c   1.000
_cell.angle_alpha   90.00
_cell.angle_beta   90.00
_cell.angle_gamma   90.00
#
_symmetry.space_group_name_H-M   'P 1'
#
loop_
_entity.id
_entity.type
_entity.pdbx_description
1 polymer ?
#
loop_
_entity_poly.entity_id
_entity_poly.type
_entity_poly.pdbx_seq_one_letter_code
_entity_poly.pdbx_strand_id
1 'polypeptide(L)'
;MASAGSTDSSSTNKRIIVVLIVLLSLAVLLCGGPLTWWFARRSNATAEVAERREEILSRGLPIDDVSMEAFRARMMGHEKSERWMRVLDEIDSQVFHESCRGVPVVGMTEDDADYVYGTPYRYNDEVRQFLDQWSALRAEIHEITEGTGPIWTRVEMESFNTLLPYVQSTRSVAQLLQLEFEDALRRDDRQQAFESVLAGLGVARTLEKEPLIIAQLVVVAVHGMALKQLKLAIELDLFDEEQLKPIFEQLRALDEFGSRYRLAIVGERAMSQPVFDDLQRFGDNLSVPSGGFSQRPIDALASLDVMAQAESIDTEDLSEFFAQTTALDSQFSQQIAQAGWLRRLETVLTSLTVPALGAVGKAFARSAMENRIAKIGVGLRLYEKRNGDWPDDLDVLTSADLGIDFGPIDPVGGNPFGYRVVDGRAEVWGFDPQLPTDVTPPEPIDVSSLSEHEQYLKYWWWTLPATE
;
A
#
# COMPACT_ATOMS: atom_id res chain seq x y z
N MET A 1 91.96 -10.56 -44.67
CA MET A 1 91.48 -9.32 -44.01
C MET A 1 90.11 -9.60 -43.43
N ALA A 2 89.89 -9.14 -42.20
CA ALA A 2 89.01 -9.71 -41.18
C ALA A 2 87.49 -9.52 -41.41
N SER A 3 86.74 -10.46 -40.83
CA SER A 3 85.27 -10.49 -40.72
C SER A 3 84.74 -9.34 -39.85
N ALA A 4 83.66 -8.69 -40.30
CA ALA A 4 82.96 -7.65 -39.54
C ALA A 4 81.46 -7.97 -39.42
N GLY A 5 80.99 -8.03 -38.17
CA GLY A 5 79.71 -7.46 -37.73
C GLY A 5 78.42 -8.27 -37.90
N SER A 6 78.11 -9.17 -36.95
CA SER A 6 76.76 -9.74 -36.78
C SER A 6 76.29 -9.78 -35.32
N THR A 7 76.52 -8.71 -34.55
CA THR A 7 76.27 -8.68 -33.09
C THR A 7 75.15 -7.74 -32.62
N ASP A 8 74.33 -7.16 -33.51
CA ASP A 8 73.39 -6.10 -33.12
C ASP A 8 71.91 -6.54 -32.94
N SER A 9 71.49 -7.71 -33.44
CA SER A 9 70.09 -8.17 -33.28
C SER A 9 69.79 -8.77 -31.89
N SER A 10 70.81 -9.29 -31.21
CA SER A 10 70.68 -9.93 -29.89
C SER A 10 70.42 -8.93 -28.76
N SER A 11 70.92 -7.69 -28.87
CA SER A 11 70.79 -6.66 -27.83
C SER A 11 69.38 -6.05 -27.82
N THR A 12 68.81 -5.82 -28.99
CA THR A 12 67.47 -5.27 -29.21
C THR A 12 66.37 -6.22 -28.73
N ASN A 13 66.50 -7.52 -29.04
CA ASN A 13 65.54 -8.53 -28.57
C ASN A 13 65.53 -8.68 -27.04
N LYS A 14 66.70 -8.59 -26.39
CA LYS A 14 66.79 -8.62 -24.91
C LYS A 14 66.14 -7.39 -24.27
N ARG A 15 66.28 -6.19 -24.86
CA ARG A 15 65.63 -4.97 -24.36
C ARG A 15 64.10 -5.03 -24.50
N ILE A 16 63.58 -5.56 -25.62
CA ILE A 16 62.14 -5.74 -25.83
C ILE A 16 61.56 -6.71 -24.79
N ILE A 17 62.24 -7.83 -24.53
CA ILE A 17 61.80 -8.82 -23.52
C ILE A 17 61.76 -8.21 -22.11
N VAL A 18 62.78 -7.43 -21.73
CA VAL A 18 62.81 -6.77 -20.40
C VAL A 18 61.68 -5.74 -20.27
N VAL A 19 61.41 -4.94 -21.31
CA VAL A 19 60.30 -3.98 -21.31
C VAL A 19 58.95 -4.70 -21.19
N LEU A 20 58.75 -5.81 -21.90
CA LEU A 20 57.52 -6.61 -21.79
C LEU A 20 57.35 -7.21 -20.39
N ILE A 21 58.41 -7.73 -19.78
CA ILE A 21 58.36 -8.27 -18.40
C ILE A 21 58.01 -7.17 -17.40
N VAL A 22 58.60 -5.98 -17.54
CA VAL A 22 58.30 -4.83 -16.66
C VAL A 22 56.85 -4.37 -16.85
N LEU A 23 56.37 -4.25 -18.08
CA LEU A 23 54.97 -3.89 -18.36
C LEU A 23 53.98 -4.93 -17.85
N LEU A 24 54.28 -6.22 -18.00
CA LEU A 24 53.45 -7.31 -17.49
C LEU A 24 53.44 -7.32 -15.95
N SER A 25 54.60 -7.13 -15.32
CA SER A 25 54.73 -7.06 -13.86
C SER A 25 54.01 -5.84 -13.28
N LEU A 26 54.10 -4.70 -13.98
CA LEU A 26 53.37 -3.48 -13.63
C LEU A 26 51.86 -3.66 -13.83
N ALA A 27 51.42 -4.34 -14.89
CA ALA A 27 50.01 -4.67 -15.09
C ALA A 27 49.49 -5.63 -14.00
N VAL A 28 50.26 -6.63 -13.61
CA VAL A 28 49.92 -7.54 -12.50
C VAL A 28 49.87 -6.80 -11.16
N LEU A 29 50.76 -5.83 -10.91
CA LEU A 29 50.71 -5.00 -9.70
C LEU A 29 49.54 -4.01 -9.71
N LEU A 30 49.31 -3.32 -10.85
CA LEU A 30 48.26 -2.31 -11.00
C LEU A 30 46.86 -2.91 -11.05
N CYS A 31 46.70 -4.12 -11.60
CA CYS A 31 45.40 -4.79 -11.69
C CYS A 31 45.21 -5.86 -10.61
N GLY A 32 46.26 -6.57 -10.20
CA GLY A 32 46.17 -7.70 -9.26
C GLY A 32 45.79 -7.27 -7.84
N GLY A 33 46.30 -6.14 -7.34
CA GLY A 33 45.89 -5.59 -6.05
C GLY A 33 44.40 -5.21 -6.02
N PRO A 34 43.92 -4.36 -6.95
CA PRO A 34 42.51 -4.00 -7.04
C PRO A 34 41.59 -5.20 -7.29
N LEU A 35 41.99 -6.16 -8.13
CA LEU A 35 41.19 -7.36 -8.40
C LEU A 35 41.08 -8.25 -7.16
N THR A 36 42.19 -8.51 -6.44
CA THR A 36 42.15 -9.32 -5.22
C THR A 36 41.34 -8.64 -4.12
N TRP A 37 41.48 -7.32 -3.95
CA TRP A 37 40.62 -6.54 -3.05
C TRP A 37 39.14 -6.63 -3.44
N TRP A 38 38.82 -6.49 -4.73
CA TRP A 38 37.45 -6.59 -5.23
C TRP A 38 36.84 -7.97 -5.00
N PHE A 39 37.59 -9.05 -5.28
CA PHE A 39 37.15 -10.43 -5.00
C PHE A 39 36.95 -10.68 -3.50
N ALA A 40 37.88 -10.22 -2.65
CA ALA A 40 37.76 -10.35 -1.20
C ALA A 40 36.54 -9.61 -0.67
N ARG A 41 36.32 -8.37 -1.12
CA ARG A 41 35.13 -7.58 -0.76
C ARG A 41 33.84 -8.26 -1.17
N ARG A 42 33.77 -8.81 -2.40
CA ARG A 42 32.60 -9.53 -2.91
C ARG A 42 32.36 -10.83 -2.16
N SER A 43 33.41 -11.56 -1.79
CA SER A 43 33.33 -12.78 -0.98
C SER A 43 32.79 -12.48 0.42
N ASN A 44 33.30 -11.43 1.08
CA ASN A 44 32.80 -11.01 2.39
C ASN A 44 31.34 -10.60 2.32
N ALA A 45 30.97 -9.80 1.30
CA ALA A 45 29.58 -9.40 1.09
C ALA A 45 28.66 -10.62 0.87
N THR A 46 29.12 -11.65 0.15
CA THR A 46 28.33 -12.87 -0.08
C THR A 46 28.09 -13.62 1.23
N ALA A 47 29.12 -13.74 2.08
CA ALA A 47 28.98 -14.38 3.39
C ALA A 47 28.02 -13.60 4.30
N GLU A 48 28.12 -12.27 4.32
CA GLU A 48 27.24 -11.41 5.12
C GLU A 48 25.78 -11.46 4.63
N VAL A 49 25.55 -11.48 3.31
CA VAL A 49 24.19 -11.68 2.76
C VAL A 49 23.62 -13.00 3.25
N ALA A 50 24.38 -14.10 3.15
CA ALA A 50 23.92 -15.41 3.58
C ALA A 50 23.57 -15.42 5.09
N GLU A 51 24.43 -14.83 5.92
CA GLU A 51 24.19 -14.71 7.37
C GLU A 51 22.92 -13.92 7.68
N ARG A 52 22.74 -12.74 7.07
CA ARG A 52 21.55 -11.89 7.30
C ARG A 52 20.26 -12.55 6.79
N ARG A 53 20.31 -13.22 5.65
CA ARG A 53 19.16 -13.97 5.11
C ARG A 53 18.75 -15.10 6.04
N GLU A 54 19.72 -15.84 6.58
CA GLU A 54 19.47 -16.89 7.57
C GLU A 54 18.90 -16.32 8.87
N GLU A 55 19.42 -15.18 9.37
CA GLU A 55 18.88 -14.51 10.54
C GLU A 55 17.40 -14.11 10.33
N ILE A 56 17.06 -13.53 9.17
CA ILE A 56 15.68 -13.18 8.81
C ILE A 56 14.78 -14.43 8.79
N LEU A 57 15.23 -15.52 8.16
CA LEU A 57 14.50 -16.79 8.13
C LEU A 57 14.31 -17.38 9.52
N SER A 58 15.32 -17.28 10.40
CA SER A 58 15.25 -17.76 11.79
C SER A 58 14.22 -17.01 12.64
N ARG A 59 13.93 -15.75 12.29
CA ARG A 59 12.82 -14.95 12.85
C ARG A 59 11.45 -15.32 12.25
N GLY A 60 11.42 -16.27 11.32
CA GLY A 60 10.20 -16.71 10.63
C GLY A 60 9.70 -15.72 9.57
N LEU A 61 10.56 -14.82 9.09
CA LEU A 61 10.24 -13.83 8.06
C LEU A 61 10.71 -14.31 6.68
N PRO A 62 9.98 -14.00 5.60
CA PRO A 62 10.33 -14.44 4.26
C PRO A 62 11.55 -13.67 3.72
N ILE A 63 12.28 -14.28 2.80
CA ILE A 63 13.45 -13.69 2.11
C ILE A 63 13.48 -13.99 0.60
N ASP A 64 12.59 -14.86 0.13
CA ASP A 64 12.47 -15.31 -1.25
C ASP A 64 11.02 -15.75 -1.53
N ASP A 65 10.76 -16.17 -2.77
CA ASP A 65 9.42 -16.59 -3.22
C ASP A 65 8.84 -17.74 -2.39
N VAL A 66 9.64 -18.77 -2.10
CA VAL A 66 9.19 -19.98 -1.39
C VAL A 66 8.84 -19.65 0.06
N SER A 67 9.71 -18.92 0.74
CA SER A 67 9.46 -18.47 2.11
C SER A 67 8.30 -17.47 2.17
N MET A 68 8.08 -16.67 1.13
CA MET A 68 6.93 -15.76 0.99
C MET A 68 5.60 -16.52 0.92
N GLU A 69 5.52 -17.57 0.09
CA GLU A 69 4.30 -18.39 0.00
C GLU A 69 3.95 -19.03 1.34
N ALA A 70 4.94 -19.62 2.02
CA ALA A 70 4.77 -20.19 3.34
C ALA A 70 4.35 -19.15 4.38
N PHE A 71 4.94 -17.95 4.30
CA PHE A 71 4.60 -16.83 5.18
C PHE A 71 3.14 -16.37 4.98
N ARG A 72 2.71 -16.17 3.73
CA ARG A 72 1.31 -15.83 3.38
C ARG A 72 0.33 -16.88 3.85
N ALA A 73 0.62 -18.16 3.61
CA ALA A 73 -0.24 -19.26 4.02
C ALA A 73 -0.47 -19.33 5.53
N ARG A 74 0.52 -18.89 6.34
CA ARG A 74 0.43 -18.84 7.81
C ARG A 74 -0.37 -17.64 8.33
N MET A 75 -0.34 -16.51 7.62
CA MET A 75 -0.91 -15.25 8.09
C MET A 75 -2.40 -15.06 7.77
N MET A 76 -2.96 -15.88 6.88
CA MET A 76 -4.29 -15.67 6.30
C MET A 76 -5.21 -16.88 6.51
N GLY A 77 -6.51 -16.62 6.66
CA GLY A 77 -7.51 -17.66 6.83
C GLY A 77 -7.83 -18.37 5.51
N HIS A 78 -7.96 -19.70 5.56
CA HIS A 78 -8.25 -20.54 4.38
C HIS A 78 -9.73 -20.91 4.23
N GLU A 79 -10.53 -20.72 5.28
CA GLU A 79 -11.93 -21.16 5.35
C GLU A 79 -12.78 -20.60 4.20
N LYS A 80 -12.61 -19.31 3.89
CA LYS A 80 -13.37 -18.61 2.85
C LYS A 80 -12.64 -18.53 1.50
N SER A 81 -11.43 -19.08 1.38
CA SER A 81 -10.56 -18.89 0.20
C SER A 81 -11.16 -19.39 -1.10
N GLU A 82 -11.72 -20.60 -1.13
CA GLU A 82 -12.32 -21.14 -2.36
C GLU A 82 -13.54 -20.34 -2.80
N ARG A 83 -14.37 -19.90 -1.84
CA ARG A 83 -15.55 -19.08 -2.10
C ARG A 83 -15.14 -17.71 -2.65
N TRP A 84 -14.15 -17.09 -2.01
CA TRP A 84 -13.62 -15.79 -2.43
C TRP A 84 -12.99 -15.85 -3.81
N MET A 85 -12.16 -16.87 -4.10
CA MET A 85 -11.58 -17.03 -5.44
C MET A 85 -12.67 -17.19 -6.51
N ARG A 86 -13.77 -17.91 -6.24
CA ARG A 86 -14.90 -18.00 -7.18
C ARG A 86 -15.58 -16.65 -7.43
N VAL A 87 -15.73 -15.82 -6.39
CA VAL A 87 -16.24 -14.45 -6.56
C VAL A 87 -15.32 -13.65 -7.47
N LEU A 88 -14.01 -13.72 -7.25
CA LEU A 88 -13.04 -12.99 -8.06
C LEU A 88 -13.00 -13.49 -9.51
N ASP A 89 -13.05 -14.81 -9.73
CA ASP A 89 -13.11 -15.42 -11.05
C ASP A 89 -14.38 -15.01 -11.81
N GLU A 90 -15.53 -14.90 -11.13
CA GLU A 90 -16.79 -14.46 -11.73
C GLU A 90 -16.73 -12.97 -12.11
N ILE A 91 -16.14 -12.13 -11.26
CA ILE A 91 -15.91 -10.70 -11.51
C ILE A 91 -14.97 -10.48 -12.71
N ASP A 92 -13.94 -11.32 -12.86
CA ASP A 92 -13.00 -11.26 -13.99
C ASP A 92 -13.53 -11.97 -15.25
N SER A 93 -14.73 -12.54 -15.19
CA SER A 93 -15.32 -13.22 -16.33
C SER A 93 -15.68 -12.25 -17.45
N GLN A 94 -15.57 -12.72 -18.69
CA GLN A 94 -16.00 -11.94 -19.85
C GLN A 94 -17.48 -11.53 -19.75
N VAL A 95 -18.33 -12.40 -19.19
CA VAL A 95 -19.76 -12.16 -19.03
C VAL A 95 -20.01 -10.98 -18.08
N PHE A 96 -19.31 -10.94 -16.95
CA PHE A 96 -19.38 -9.81 -16.02
C PHE A 96 -18.92 -8.52 -16.69
N HIS A 97 -17.72 -8.52 -17.30
CA HIS A 97 -17.19 -7.33 -17.97
C HIS A 97 -18.07 -6.80 -19.11
N GLU A 98 -18.70 -7.68 -19.89
CA GLU A 98 -19.64 -7.26 -20.94
C GLU A 98 -20.91 -6.63 -20.37
N SER A 99 -21.40 -7.14 -19.22
CA SER A 99 -22.58 -6.60 -18.54
C SER A 99 -22.36 -5.23 -17.88
N CYS A 100 -21.12 -4.85 -17.58
CA CYS A 100 -20.80 -3.53 -17.03
C CYS A 100 -20.96 -2.38 -18.04
N ARG A 101 -21.05 -2.66 -19.35
CA ARG A 101 -21.10 -1.61 -20.38
C ARG A 101 -22.35 -0.74 -20.21
N GLY A 102 -22.14 0.58 -20.08
CA GLY A 102 -23.22 1.54 -19.88
C GLY A 102 -23.75 1.61 -18.45
N VAL A 103 -23.16 0.86 -17.52
CA VAL A 103 -23.48 0.94 -16.09
C VAL A 103 -22.45 1.85 -15.40
N PRO A 104 -22.86 2.93 -14.73
CA PRO A 104 -21.96 3.85 -14.02
C PRO A 104 -21.22 3.12 -12.89
N VAL A 105 -20.08 3.68 -12.45
CA VAL A 105 -19.18 3.14 -11.39
C VAL A 105 -18.43 1.85 -11.77
N VAL A 106 -19.11 0.88 -12.38
CA VAL A 106 -18.52 -0.42 -12.79
C VAL A 106 -18.15 -0.47 -14.28
N GLY A 107 -18.59 0.50 -15.07
CA GLY A 107 -18.28 0.64 -16.50
C GLY A 107 -18.09 2.10 -16.91
N MET A 108 -17.74 2.32 -18.18
CA MET A 108 -17.59 3.68 -18.73
C MET A 108 -18.93 4.20 -19.25
N THR A 109 -19.25 5.45 -18.90
CA THR A 109 -20.41 6.16 -19.42
C THR A 109 -20.03 7.55 -19.96
N GLU A 110 -20.86 8.13 -20.85
CA GLU A 110 -20.58 9.43 -21.48
C GLU A 110 -20.71 10.63 -20.51
N ASP A 111 -21.30 10.44 -19.32
CA ASP A 111 -21.62 11.50 -18.36
C ASP A 111 -21.73 10.89 -16.94
N ASP A 112 -20.59 10.67 -16.29
CA ASP A 112 -20.47 10.14 -14.91
C ASP A 112 -20.65 11.26 -13.88
N ALA A 113 -21.80 11.94 -13.90
CA ALA A 113 -22.14 12.83 -12.79
C ALA A 113 -22.44 12.00 -11.52
N ASP A 114 -21.77 12.35 -10.41
CA ASP A 114 -22.03 11.76 -9.10
C ASP A 114 -23.54 11.82 -8.78
N TYR A 115 -24.12 10.70 -8.32
CA TYR A 115 -25.52 10.68 -7.89
C TYR A 115 -25.72 11.58 -6.67
N VAL A 116 -26.70 12.48 -6.74
CA VAL A 116 -27.14 13.31 -5.61
C VAL A 116 -28.39 12.70 -5.01
N TYR A 117 -28.33 12.38 -3.72
CA TYR A 117 -29.46 11.80 -2.98
C TYR A 117 -30.75 12.61 -3.18
N GLY A 118 -31.85 11.93 -3.48
CA GLY A 118 -33.17 12.53 -3.68
C GLY A 118 -33.42 13.11 -5.08
N THR A 119 -32.46 13.01 -6.01
CA THR A 119 -32.64 13.46 -7.41
C THR A 119 -32.89 12.29 -8.36
N PRO A 120 -33.68 12.45 -9.44
CA PRO A 120 -33.84 11.41 -10.45
C PRO A 120 -32.49 11.03 -11.07
N TYR A 121 -32.20 9.73 -11.13
CA TYR A 121 -30.97 9.21 -11.71
C TYR A 121 -31.21 8.60 -13.08
N ARG A 122 -30.43 9.02 -14.08
CA ARG A 122 -30.69 8.66 -15.49
C ARG A 122 -30.49 7.17 -15.78
N TYR A 123 -29.61 6.51 -15.04
CA TYR A 123 -29.26 5.10 -15.24
C TYR A 123 -29.99 4.14 -14.29
N ASN A 124 -31.13 4.57 -13.71
CA ASN A 124 -31.80 3.78 -12.67
C ASN A 124 -32.14 2.37 -13.15
N ASP A 125 -32.76 2.25 -14.33
CA ASP A 125 -33.21 0.96 -14.86
C ASP A 125 -32.03 0.05 -15.23
N GLU A 126 -30.97 0.61 -15.83
CA GLU A 126 -29.75 -0.12 -16.20
C GLU A 126 -29.02 -0.65 -14.97
N VAL A 127 -28.88 0.18 -13.93
CA VAL A 127 -28.26 -0.21 -12.66
C VAL A 127 -29.07 -1.33 -12.00
N ARG A 128 -30.39 -1.20 -11.95
CA ARG A 128 -31.25 -2.23 -11.34
C ARG A 128 -31.19 -3.55 -12.09
N GLN A 129 -31.28 -3.51 -13.42
CA GLN A 129 -31.15 -4.72 -14.24
C GLN A 129 -29.80 -5.41 -14.01
N PHE A 130 -28.71 -4.64 -13.92
CA PHE A 130 -27.38 -5.15 -13.65
C PHE A 130 -27.27 -5.78 -12.25
N LEU A 131 -27.75 -5.09 -11.21
CA LEU A 131 -27.72 -5.60 -9.82
C LEU A 131 -28.61 -6.85 -9.66
N ASP A 132 -29.77 -6.90 -10.32
CA ASP A 132 -30.67 -8.06 -10.32
C ASP A 132 -30.01 -9.26 -11.02
N GLN A 133 -29.34 -9.04 -12.16
CA GLN A 133 -28.59 -10.07 -12.89
C GLN A 133 -27.52 -10.71 -12.00
N TRP A 134 -26.83 -9.92 -11.17
CA TRP A 134 -25.74 -10.37 -10.31
C TRP A 134 -26.13 -10.59 -8.84
N SER A 135 -27.43 -10.68 -8.55
CA SER A 135 -27.97 -10.82 -7.18
C SER A 135 -27.35 -11.97 -6.39
N ALA A 136 -27.14 -13.13 -7.01
CA ALA A 136 -26.49 -14.28 -6.36
C ALA A 136 -25.02 -14.02 -6.01
N LEU A 137 -24.27 -13.37 -6.91
CA LEU A 137 -22.88 -12.99 -6.68
C LEU A 137 -22.78 -11.97 -5.53
N ARG A 138 -23.68 -10.97 -5.50
CA ARG A 138 -23.74 -10.00 -4.40
C ARG A 138 -24.04 -10.68 -3.07
N ALA A 139 -25.02 -11.58 -3.01
CA ALA A 139 -25.34 -12.31 -1.79
C ALA A 139 -24.14 -13.12 -1.26
N GLU A 140 -23.39 -13.76 -2.16
CA GLU A 140 -22.15 -14.48 -1.82
C GLU A 140 -21.07 -13.51 -1.29
N ILE A 141 -20.92 -12.32 -1.89
CA ILE A 141 -20.00 -11.27 -1.40
C ILE A 141 -20.37 -10.85 0.02
N HIS A 142 -21.64 -10.58 0.30
CA HIS A 142 -22.13 -10.20 1.64
C HIS A 142 -21.80 -11.29 2.67
N GLU A 143 -22.13 -12.54 2.38
CA GLU A 143 -21.85 -13.67 3.29
C GLU A 143 -20.35 -13.88 3.50
N ILE A 144 -19.55 -13.77 2.43
CA ILE A 144 -18.09 -13.90 2.55
C ILE A 144 -17.52 -12.77 3.36
N THR A 145 -17.98 -11.53 3.22
CA THR A 145 -17.38 -10.35 3.86
C THR A 145 -17.87 -10.12 5.28
N GLU A 146 -18.97 -10.76 5.69
CA GLU A 146 -19.47 -10.74 7.06
C GLU A 146 -18.41 -11.24 8.06
N GLY A 147 -18.07 -10.37 9.03
CA GLY A 147 -17.10 -10.66 10.10
C GLY A 147 -15.69 -10.99 9.60
N THR A 148 -15.36 -10.67 8.35
CA THR A 148 -14.18 -11.20 7.68
C THR A 148 -12.90 -10.47 8.01
N GLY A 149 -11.84 -11.25 8.19
CA GLY A 149 -10.45 -10.82 8.23
C GLY A 149 -9.69 -11.23 6.96
N PRO A 150 -8.38 -11.49 7.03
CA PRO A 150 -7.59 -11.78 5.85
C PRO A 150 -7.98 -13.12 5.23
N ILE A 151 -8.21 -13.15 3.92
CA ILE A 151 -8.53 -14.36 3.17
C ILE A 151 -7.33 -14.74 2.32
N TRP A 152 -6.87 -15.97 2.46
CA TRP A 152 -5.78 -16.48 1.64
C TRP A 152 -6.22 -16.60 0.18
N THR A 153 -5.42 -16.08 -0.74
CA THR A 153 -5.60 -16.25 -2.20
C THR A 153 -4.41 -16.98 -2.80
N ARG A 154 -4.69 -17.84 -3.77
CA ARG A 154 -3.65 -18.57 -4.48
C ARG A 154 -2.88 -17.61 -5.40
N VAL A 155 -1.59 -17.51 -5.16
CA VAL A 155 -0.64 -16.75 -5.97
C VAL A 155 0.64 -17.55 -6.03
N GLU A 156 1.21 -17.69 -7.22
CA GLU A 156 2.55 -18.21 -7.41
C GLU A 156 3.53 -17.05 -7.30
N MET A 157 4.45 -17.13 -6.34
CA MET A 157 5.42 -16.06 -6.12
C MET A 157 6.59 -16.19 -7.09
N GLU A 158 6.83 -15.13 -7.86
CA GLU A 158 7.91 -15.06 -8.83
C GLU A 158 8.58 -13.68 -8.79
N SER A 159 8.95 -13.21 -7.60
CA SER A 159 9.59 -11.90 -7.41
C SER A 159 8.80 -10.79 -8.15
N PHE A 160 9.42 -9.99 -9.03
CA PHE A 160 8.72 -8.93 -9.77
C PHE A 160 7.85 -9.44 -10.93
N ASN A 161 7.94 -10.72 -11.29
CA ASN A 161 7.06 -11.36 -12.27
C ASN A 161 5.74 -11.86 -11.67
N THR A 162 5.60 -11.77 -10.35
CA THR A 162 4.38 -12.17 -9.64
C THR A 162 3.16 -11.43 -10.18
N LEU A 163 2.18 -12.18 -10.69
CA LEU A 163 0.89 -11.63 -11.11
C LEU A 163 -0.07 -11.62 -9.92
N LEU A 164 -0.70 -10.47 -9.70
CA LEU A 164 -1.66 -10.25 -8.60
C LEU A 164 -3.06 -9.89 -9.14
N PRO A 165 -3.68 -10.71 -10.01
CA PRO A 165 -4.94 -10.37 -10.67
C PRO A 165 -6.06 -10.09 -9.65
N TYR A 166 -6.11 -10.89 -8.58
CA TYR A 166 -7.07 -10.77 -7.47
C TYR A 166 -7.14 -9.38 -6.84
N VAL A 167 -6.07 -8.59 -6.91
CA VAL A 167 -6.02 -7.23 -6.38
C VAL A 167 -6.95 -6.31 -7.18
N GLN A 168 -6.96 -6.43 -8.51
CA GLN A 168 -7.85 -5.64 -9.36
C GLN A 168 -9.30 -6.15 -9.31
N SER A 169 -9.51 -7.46 -9.24
CA SER A 169 -10.86 -8.05 -9.08
C SER A 169 -11.46 -7.63 -7.73
N THR A 170 -10.67 -7.56 -6.65
CA THR A 170 -11.11 -7.05 -5.33
C THR A 170 -11.57 -5.60 -5.42
N ARG A 171 -10.88 -4.76 -6.19
CA ARG A 171 -11.32 -3.38 -6.45
C ARG A 171 -12.67 -3.33 -7.17
N SER A 172 -12.88 -4.23 -8.13
CA SER A 172 -14.14 -4.35 -8.88
C SER A 172 -15.29 -4.82 -7.99
N VAL A 173 -15.04 -5.71 -7.01
CA VAL A 173 -16.03 -6.06 -5.98
C VAL A 173 -16.43 -4.83 -5.16
N ALA A 174 -15.48 -3.99 -4.76
CA ALA A 174 -15.77 -2.75 -4.02
C ALA A 174 -16.61 -1.76 -4.85
N GLN A 175 -16.38 -1.69 -6.17
CA GLN A 175 -17.18 -0.87 -7.09
C GLN A 175 -18.62 -1.41 -7.23
N LEU A 176 -18.80 -2.73 -7.26
CA LEU A 176 -20.12 -3.36 -7.27
C LEU A 176 -20.91 -3.04 -5.99
N LEU A 177 -20.26 -3.11 -4.82
CA LEU A 177 -20.88 -2.75 -3.54
C LEU A 177 -21.19 -1.24 -3.43
N GLN A 178 -20.34 -0.39 -4.02
CA GLN A 178 -20.64 1.03 -4.14
C GLN A 178 -21.93 1.26 -4.96
N LEU A 179 -22.04 0.59 -6.10
CA LEU A 179 -23.22 0.70 -6.94
C LEU A 179 -24.50 0.22 -6.23
N GLU A 180 -24.39 -0.88 -5.48
CA GLU A 180 -25.47 -1.40 -4.64
C GLU A 180 -25.87 -0.43 -3.53
N PHE A 181 -24.91 0.17 -2.82
CA PHE A 181 -25.19 1.19 -1.81
C PHE A 181 -25.96 2.37 -2.40
N GLU A 182 -25.50 2.90 -3.54
CA GLU A 182 -26.17 4.03 -4.19
C GLU A 182 -27.59 3.67 -4.67
N ASP A 183 -27.81 2.45 -5.16
CA ASP A 183 -29.15 1.96 -5.50
C ASP A 183 -30.04 1.82 -4.27
N ALA A 184 -29.50 1.30 -3.16
CA ALA A 184 -30.21 1.20 -1.89
C ALA A 184 -30.67 2.58 -1.41
N LEU A 185 -29.82 3.61 -1.50
CA LEU A 185 -30.20 4.99 -1.20
C LEU A 185 -31.35 5.50 -2.09
N ARG A 186 -31.32 5.20 -3.39
CA ARG A 186 -32.40 5.60 -4.32
C ARG A 186 -33.75 4.97 -3.97
N ARG A 187 -33.74 3.82 -3.30
CA ARG A 187 -34.94 3.07 -2.90
C ARG A 187 -35.34 3.29 -1.44
N ASP A 188 -34.62 4.13 -0.71
CA ASP A 188 -34.76 4.29 0.74
C ASP A 188 -34.63 2.94 1.50
N ASP A 189 -33.79 2.04 0.98
CA ASP A 189 -33.52 0.73 1.55
C ASP A 189 -32.33 0.79 2.50
N ARG A 190 -32.61 1.20 3.74
CA ARG A 190 -31.60 1.40 4.78
C ARG A 190 -30.85 0.12 5.13
N GLN A 191 -31.53 -1.03 5.09
CA GLN A 191 -30.92 -2.31 5.43
C GLN A 191 -29.88 -2.70 4.37
N GLN A 192 -30.22 -2.61 3.08
CA GLN A 192 -29.25 -2.90 2.03
C GLN A 192 -28.09 -1.89 2.04
N ALA A 193 -28.35 -0.61 2.33
CA ALA A 193 -27.31 0.40 2.47
C ALA A 193 -26.32 0.06 3.61
N PHE A 194 -26.85 -0.38 4.76
CA PHE A 194 -26.04 -0.85 5.89
C PHE A 194 -25.16 -2.05 5.51
N GLU A 195 -25.77 -3.08 4.90
CA GLU A 195 -25.07 -4.28 4.46
C GLU A 195 -23.96 -3.96 3.45
N SER A 196 -24.22 -3.04 2.52
CA SER A 196 -23.24 -2.61 1.50
C SER A 196 -22.02 -1.93 2.11
N VAL A 197 -22.24 -1.04 3.09
CA VAL A 197 -21.14 -0.36 3.81
C VAL A 197 -20.32 -1.39 4.60
N LEU A 198 -20.99 -2.29 5.32
CA LEU A 198 -20.34 -3.31 6.13
C LEU A 198 -19.52 -4.29 5.26
N ALA A 199 -20.10 -4.73 4.15
CA ALA A 199 -19.42 -5.57 3.17
C ALA A 199 -18.23 -4.84 2.55
N GLY A 200 -18.38 -3.56 2.18
CA GLY A 200 -17.29 -2.75 1.60
C GLY A 200 -16.08 -2.64 2.54
N LEU A 201 -16.32 -2.43 3.83
CA LEU A 201 -15.27 -2.47 4.87
C LEU A 201 -14.66 -3.88 4.96
N GLY A 202 -15.49 -4.93 4.92
CA GLY A 202 -15.05 -6.33 4.91
C GLY A 202 -14.17 -6.69 3.70
N VAL A 203 -14.46 -6.16 2.51
CA VAL A 203 -13.64 -6.38 1.30
C VAL A 203 -12.22 -5.87 1.51
N ALA A 204 -12.04 -4.68 2.09
CA ALA A 204 -10.71 -4.14 2.39
C ALA A 204 -9.91 -5.08 3.32
N ARG A 205 -10.61 -5.71 4.28
CA ARG A 205 -10.01 -6.63 5.25
C ARG A 205 -9.57 -7.96 4.66
N THR A 206 -10.14 -8.39 3.54
CA THR A 206 -9.70 -9.63 2.85
C THR A 206 -8.21 -9.59 2.49
N LEU A 207 -7.67 -8.39 2.24
CA LEU A 207 -6.27 -8.15 1.85
C LEU A 207 -5.41 -7.62 3.02
N GLU A 208 -5.93 -7.48 4.24
CA GLU A 208 -5.24 -6.77 5.34
C GLU A 208 -3.91 -7.41 5.76
N LYS A 209 -3.71 -8.70 5.44
CA LYS A 209 -2.45 -9.43 5.67
C LYS A 209 -1.68 -9.78 4.39
N GLU A 210 -1.95 -9.11 3.27
CA GLU A 210 -1.12 -9.25 2.08
C GLU A 210 0.21 -8.51 2.23
N PRO A 211 1.37 -9.17 2.00
CA PRO A 211 2.67 -8.61 2.37
C PRO A 211 3.32 -7.76 1.28
N LEU A 212 2.59 -7.32 0.25
CA LEU A 212 3.14 -6.48 -0.81
C LEU A 212 2.56 -5.07 -0.74
N ILE A 213 3.39 -4.05 -0.99
CA ILE A 213 2.95 -2.65 -0.95
C ILE A 213 1.81 -2.42 -1.94
N ILE A 214 1.91 -2.97 -3.16
CA ILE A 214 0.85 -2.82 -4.16
C ILE A 214 -0.51 -3.36 -3.66
N ALA A 215 -0.52 -4.49 -2.95
CA ALA A 215 -1.74 -5.03 -2.35
C ALA A 215 -2.27 -4.13 -1.22
N GLN A 216 -1.38 -3.61 -0.36
CA GLN A 216 -1.76 -2.68 0.70
C GLN A 216 -2.26 -1.33 0.16
N LEU A 217 -1.73 -0.83 -0.96
CA LEU A 217 -2.27 0.36 -1.63
C LEU A 217 -3.69 0.13 -2.16
N VAL A 218 -4.01 -1.10 -2.56
CA VAL A 218 -5.39 -1.45 -2.92
C VAL A 218 -6.28 -1.59 -1.69
N VAL A 219 -5.79 -2.09 -0.55
CA VAL A 219 -6.52 -1.98 0.74
C VAL A 219 -6.89 -0.52 1.01
N VAL A 220 -5.92 0.41 0.89
CA VAL A 220 -6.16 1.85 1.07
C VAL A 220 -7.24 2.37 0.11
N ALA A 221 -7.18 1.97 -1.17
CA ALA A 221 -8.15 2.41 -2.16
C ALA A 221 -9.57 1.88 -1.88
N VAL A 222 -9.70 0.58 -1.62
CA VAL A 222 -10.98 -0.09 -1.35
C VAL A 222 -11.60 0.40 -0.04
N HIS A 223 -10.79 0.52 1.02
CA HIS A 223 -11.23 1.09 2.30
C HIS A 223 -11.74 2.52 2.10
N GLY A 224 -11.00 3.36 1.39
CA GLY A 224 -11.41 4.72 1.07
C GLY A 224 -12.74 4.79 0.32
N MET A 225 -13.08 3.83 -0.55
CA MET A 225 -14.40 3.76 -1.19
C MET A 225 -15.52 3.49 -0.18
N ALA A 226 -15.31 2.54 0.74
CA ALA A 226 -16.28 2.23 1.79
C ALA A 226 -16.48 3.41 2.76
N LEU A 227 -15.39 4.13 3.11
CA LEU A 227 -15.47 5.31 3.98
C LEU A 227 -16.29 6.46 3.36
N LYS A 228 -16.27 6.61 2.03
CA LYS A 228 -17.11 7.60 1.34
C LYS A 228 -18.59 7.27 1.45
N GLN A 229 -18.94 5.98 1.33
CA GLN A 229 -20.33 5.52 1.49
C GLN A 229 -20.78 5.69 2.94
N LEU A 230 -19.92 5.32 3.90
CA LEU A 230 -20.16 5.52 5.31
C LEU A 230 -20.39 7.00 5.64
N LYS A 231 -19.55 7.90 5.13
CA LYS A 231 -19.74 9.35 5.28
C LYS A 231 -21.14 9.76 4.88
N LEU A 232 -21.55 9.43 3.65
CA LEU A 232 -22.87 9.80 3.15
C LEU A 232 -23.99 9.21 4.04
N ALA A 233 -23.86 7.96 4.47
CA ALA A 233 -24.85 7.32 5.35
C ALA A 233 -24.96 7.99 6.73
N ILE A 234 -23.84 8.44 7.30
CA ILE A 234 -23.81 9.16 8.58
C ILE A 234 -24.38 10.58 8.45
N GLU A 235 -24.13 11.26 7.33
CA GLU A 235 -24.68 12.60 7.05
C GLU A 235 -26.19 12.56 6.78
N LEU A 236 -26.69 11.45 6.24
CA LEU A 236 -28.12 11.21 6.03
C LEU A 236 -28.83 10.57 7.23
N ASP A 237 -28.12 10.33 8.33
CA ASP A 237 -28.62 9.66 9.54
C ASP A 237 -29.34 8.33 9.25
N LEU A 238 -28.73 7.46 8.43
CA LEU A 238 -29.39 6.24 7.97
C LEU A 238 -29.41 5.10 8.99
N PHE A 239 -28.44 5.08 9.92
CA PHE A 239 -28.15 3.94 10.76
C PHE A 239 -28.44 4.20 12.23
N ASP A 240 -29.03 3.22 12.90
CA ASP A 240 -29.26 3.24 14.34
C ASP A 240 -28.03 2.78 15.15
N GLU A 241 -28.15 2.79 16.48
CA GLU A 241 -27.05 2.37 17.36
C GLU A 241 -26.62 0.91 17.18
N GLU A 242 -27.54 0.01 16.83
CA GLU A 242 -27.23 -1.41 16.64
C GLU A 242 -26.43 -1.62 15.37
N GLN A 243 -26.69 -0.82 14.33
CA GLN A 243 -25.96 -0.83 13.06
C GLN A 243 -24.62 -0.09 13.12
N LEU A 244 -24.52 1.00 13.90
CA LEU A 244 -23.28 1.78 14.01
C LEU A 244 -22.14 1.01 14.70
N LYS A 245 -22.45 0.12 15.66
CA LYS A 245 -21.45 -0.63 16.42
C LYS A 245 -20.65 -1.63 15.56
N PRO A 246 -21.27 -2.51 14.74
CA PRO A 246 -20.53 -3.37 13.81
C PRO A 246 -19.64 -2.61 12.82
N ILE A 247 -20.11 -1.46 12.31
CA ILE A 247 -19.31 -0.58 11.46
C ILE A 247 -18.07 -0.10 12.22
N PHE A 248 -18.26 0.37 13.45
CA PHE A 248 -17.16 0.83 14.29
C PHE A 248 -16.10 -0.25 14.53
N GLU A 249 -16.52 -1.48 14.83
CA GLU A 249 -15.59 -2.60 15.03
C GLU A 249 -14.78 -2.93 13.76
N GLN A 250 -15.39 -2.84 12.57
CA GLN A 250 -14.67 -3.00 11.30
C GLN A 250 -13.63 -1.90 11.07
N LEU A 251 -13.97 -0.64 11.39
CA LEU A 251 -13.02 0.49 11.32
C LEU A 251 -11.84 0.28 12.29
N ARG A 252 -12.12 -0.22 13.50
CA ARG A 252 -11.09 -0.49 14.52
C ARG A 252 -10.12 -1.59 14.07
N ALA A 253 -10.62 -2.61 13.38
CA ALA A 253 -9.78 -3.70 12.87
C ALA A 253 -8.71 -3.22 11.86
N LEU A 254 -8.97 -2.15 11.10
CA LEU A 254 -8.02 -1.58 10.13
C LEU A 254 -7.17 -0.43 10.68
N ASP A 255 -7.40 -0.02 11.92
CA ASP A 255 -6.73 1.10 12.58
C ASP A 255 -5.25 0.82 12.89
N GLU A 256 -4.88 -0.45 13.00
CA GLU A 256 -3.50 -0.91 13.21
C GLU A 256 -2.66 -0.83 11.92
N PHE A 257 -2.48 0.39 11.39
CA PHE A 257 -1.74 0.65 10.16
C PHE A 257 -0.28 0.19 10.23
N GLY A 258 0.35 0.25 11.40
CA GLY A 258 1.76 -0.09 11.62
C GLY A 258 2.10 -1.55 11.30
N SER A 259 1.24 -2.46 11.74
CA SER A 259 1.38 -3.90 11.44
C SER A 259 1.25 -4.16 9.94
N ARG A 260 0.35 -3.47 9.24
CA ARG A 260 0.20 -3.57 7.78
C ARG A 260 1.39 -2.99 7.03
N TYR A 261 1.93 -1.86 7.48
CA TYR A 261 3.14 -1.26 6.91
C TYR A 261 4.34 -2.20 7.04
N ARG A 262 4.63 -2.70 8.25
CA ARG A 262 5.76 -3.63 8.46
C ARG A 262 5.63 -4.89 7.63
N LEU A 263 4.42 -5.42 7.52
CA LEU A 263 4.12 -6.59 6.69
C LEU A 263 4.46 -6.33 5.21
N ALA A 264 4.11 -5.15 4.70
CA ALA A 264 4.44 -4.74 3.34
C ALA A 264 5.95 -4.65 3.12
N ILE A 265 6.69 -4.00 4.04
CA ILE A 265 8.15 -3.89 3.94
C ILE A 265 8.83 -5.26 3.97
N VAL A 266 8.39 -6.15 4.86
CA VAL A 266 8.88 -7.53 4.93
C VAL A 266 8.69 -8.26 3.60
N GLY A 267 7.55 -8.07 2.94
CA GLY A 267 7.31 -8.77 1.69
C GLY A 267 7.98 -8.16 0.48
N GLU A 268 8.10 -6.84 0.39
CA GLU A 268 8.92 -6.16 -0.62
C GLU A 268 10.39 -6.60 -0.53
N ARG A 269 10.90 -6.78 0.69
CA ARG A 269 12.26 -7.30 0.91
C ARG A 269 12.37 -8.72 0.36
N ALA A 270 11.45 -9.61 0.66
CA ALA A 270 11.48 -10.98 0.15
C ALA A 270 11.28 -11.06 -1.38
N MET A 271 10.46 -10.18 -1.96
CA MET A 271 10.25 -10.08 -3.41
C MET A 271 11.52 -9.58 -4.13
N SER A 272 12.25 -8.66 -3.51
CA SER A 272 13.45 -8.05 -4.14
C SER A 272 14.71 -8.90 -4.01
N GLN A 273 14.87 -9.67 -2.94
CA GLN A 273 16.12 -10.36 -2.66
C GLN A 273 16.56 -11.39 -3.73
N PRO A 274 15.66 -12.20 -4.32
CA PRO A 274 16.03 -13.13 -5.39
C PRO A 274 16.59 -12.45 -6.64
N VAL A 275 16.21 -11.19 -6.91
CA VAL A 275 16.68 -10.44 -8.08
C VAL A 275 18.20 -10.22 -8.06
N PHE A 276 18.79 -10.09 -6.87
CA PHE A 276 20.23 -9.89 -6.75
C PHE A 276 21.04 -11.15 -7.03
N ASP A 277 20.40 -12.32 -7.07
CA ASP A 277 21.01 -13.59 -7.45
C ASP A 277 20.74 -13.92 -8.93
N ASP A 278 19.54 -13.57 -9.41
CA ASP A 278 19.10 -13.77 -10.78
C ASP A 278 18.28 -12.58 -11.30
N LEU A 279 18.89 -11.81 -12.20
CA LEU A 279 18.31 -10.63 -12.83
C LEU A 279 17.04 -10.92 -13.65
N GLN A 280 16.84 -12.15 -14.13
CA GLN A 280 15.64 -12.50 -14.90
C GLN A 280 14.36 -12.36 -14.06
N ARG A 281 14.51 -12.37 -12.73
CA ARG A 281 13.43 -12.19 -11.75
C ARG A 281 12.98 -10.73 -11.56
N PHE A 282 13.68 -9.78 -12.17
CA PHE A 282 13.23 -8.38 -12.24
C PHE A 282 12.22 -8.15 -13.38
N GLY A 283 12.12 -9.09 -14.31
CA GLY A 283 11.24 -9.06 -15.48
C GLY A 283 11.96 -8.93 -16.82
N ASP A 284 11.23 -9.25 -17.89
CA ASP A 284 11.74 -9.46 -19.25
C ASP A 284 12.36 -8.20 -19.91
N ASN A 285 12.19 -7.02 -19.30
CA ASN A 285 12.54 -5.73 -19.89
C ASN A 285 14.00 -5.29 -19.68
N LEU A 286 14.80 -6.00 -18.87
CA LEU A 286 16.20 -5.64 -18.63
C LEU A 286 17.17 -6.54 -19.40
N SER A 287 17.62 -6.07 -20.56
CA SER A 287 18.71 -6.70 -21.32
C SER A 287 20.07 -6.40 -20.67
N VAL A 288 20.49 -7.23 -19.70
CA VAL A 288 21.82 -7.14 -19.09
C VAL A 288 22.75 -8.19 -19.72
N PRO A 289 24.04 -7.89 -19.99
CA PRO A 289 24.96 -8.84 -20.59
C PRO A 289 25.06 -10.12 -19.75
N SER A 290 24.66 -11.26 -20.33
CA SER A 290 24.80 -12.57 -19.71
C SER A 290 26.28 -12.92 -19.53
N GLY A 291 26.74 -12.95 -18.28
CA GLY A 291 28.07 -13.37 -17.88
C GLY A 291 28.14 -13.55 -16.35
N GLY A 292 29.19 -14.18 -15.83
CA GLY A 292 29.38 -14.56 -14.41
C GLY A 292 29.42 -13.43 -13.35
N PHE A 293 28.88 -12.26 -13.69
CA PHE A 293 28.63 -11.11 -12.82
C PHE A 293 27.14 -11.00 -12.41
N SER A 294 26.33 -12.04 -12.63
CA SER A 294 24.88 -12.04 -12.35
C SER A 294 24.55 -11.83 -10.87
N GLN A 295 25.32 -12.45 -9.97
CA GLN A 295 25.15 -12.25 -8.53
C GLN A 295 25.67 -10.88 -8.10
N ARG A 296 24.94 -10.21 -7.21
CA ARG A 296 25.22 -8.82 -6.79
C ARG A 296 25.13 -8.68 -5.27
N PRO A 297 26.05 -9.30 -4.49
CA PRO A 297 25.95 -9.33 -3.03
C PRO A 297 26.09 -7.94 -2.37
N ILE A 298 26.85 -7.02 -2.96
CA ILE A 298 26.97 -5.64 -2.45
C ILE A 298 25.64 -4.87 -2.64
N ASP A 299 24.95 -5.15 -3.73
CA ASP A 299 23.63 -4.57 -4.05
C ASP A 299 22.58 -5.18 -3.11
N ALA A 300 22.59 -6.51 -2.92
CA ALA A 300 21.74 -7.21 -1.96
C ALA A 300 21.89 -6.68 -0.52
N LEU A 301 23.13 -6.45 -0.04
CA LEU A 301 23.37 -5.86 1.28
C LEU A 301 22.79 -4.44 1.37
N ALA A 302 23.01 -3.60 0.36
CA ALA A 302 22.49 -2.24 0.36
C ALA A 302 20.95 -2.22 0.42
N SER A 303 20.30 -3.15 -0.30
CA SER A 303 18.85 -3.35 -0.20
C SER A 303 18.44 -3.82 1.21
N LEU A 304 19.12 -4.82 1.79
CA LEU A 304 18.83 -5.28 3.15
C LEU A 304 18.98 -4.17 4.20
N ASP A 305 19.99 -3.31 4.07
CA ASP A 305 20.22 -2.18 4.98
C ASP A 305 19.07 -1.16 4.95
N VAL A 306 18.57 -0.82 3.75
CA VAL A 306 17.47 0.14 3.59
C VAL A 306 16.15 -0.47 4.06
N MET A 307 15.90 -1.74 3.74
CA MET A 307 14.69 -2.43 4.19
C MET A 307 14.67 -2.64 5.70
N ALA A 308 15.82 -2.94 6.33
CA ALA A 308 15.91 -3.02 7.79
C ALA A 308 15.61 -1.68 8.46
N GLN A 309 16.08 -0.55 7.89
CA GLN A 309 15.71 0.78 8.37
C GLN A 309 14.20 1.02 8.23
N ALA A 310 13.62 0.66 7.09
CA ALA A 310 12.18 0.79 6.86
C ALA A 310 11.35 -0.07 7.84
N GLU A 311 11.79 -1.29 8.17
CA GLU A 311 11.16 -2.17 9.17
C GLU A 311 11.24 -1.59 10.59
N SER A 312 12.30 -0.82 10.89
CA SER A 312 12.55 -0.24 12.22
C SER A 312 11.82 1.07 12.50
N ILE A 313 11.10 1.61 11.51
CA ILE A 313 10.31 2.83 11.67
C ILE A 313 9.27 2.64 12.80
N ASP A 314 9.13 3.68 13.63
CA ASP A 314 8.10 3.74 14.64
C ASP A 314 6.73 3.82 13.97
N THR A 315 5.79 3.00 14.45
CA THR A 315 4.42 2.96 13.94
C THR A 315 3.39 3.09 15.05
N GLU A 316 3.80 3.39 16.28
CA GLU A 316 2.89 3.63 17.41
C GLU A 316 2.34 5.05 17.31
N ASP A 317 3.21 6.02 16.99
CA ASP A 317 2.83 7.40 16.71
C ASP A 317 2.75 7.68 15.20
N LEU A 318 1.61 8.22 14.76
CA LEU A 318 1.36 8.46 13.34
C LEU A 318 2.20 9.62 12.77
N SER A 319 2.51 10.62 13.59
CA SER A 319 3.33 11.77 13.21
C SER A 319 4.79 11.37 13.05
N GLU A 320 5.31 10.60 14.01
CA GLU A 320 6.66 10.04 13.94
C GLU A 320 6.80 9.10 12.74
N PHE A 321 5.84 8.22 12.53
CA PHE A 321 5.79 7.34 11.35
C PHE A 321 5.90 8.14 10.04
N PHE A 322 5.07 9.17 9.86
CA PHE A 322 5.05 9.98 8.65
C PHE A 322 6.36 10.76 8.46
N ALA A 323 6.93 11.30 9.54
CA ALA A 323 8.21 12.00 9.50
C ALA A 323 9.38 11.06 9.16
N GLN A 324 9.45 9.89 9.80
CA GLN A 324 10.54 8.92 9.61
C GLN A 324 10.53 8.30 8.21
N THR A 325 9.36 7.96 7.66
CA THR A 325 9.25 7.43 6.28
C THR A 325 9.70 8.46 5.24
N THR A 326 9.28 9.72 5.41
CA THR A 326 9.69 10.84 4.54
C THR A 326 11.20 11.10 4.63
N ALA A 327 11.75 11.07 5.85
CA ALA A 327 13.18 11.27 6.08
C ALA A 327 14.01 10.14 5.46
N LEU A 328 13.59 8.89 5.62
CA LEU A 328 14.28 7.72 5.05
C LEU A 328 14.31 7.78 3.52
N ASP A 329 13.19 8.11 2.88
CA ASP A 329 13.10 8.24 1.42
C ASP A 329 13.98 9.38 0.88
N SER A 330 13.96 10.52 1.56
CA SER A 330 14.80 11.68 1.24
C SER A 330 16.29 11.35 1.37
N GLN A 331 16.67 10.69 2.48
CA GLN A 331 18.04 10.24 2.73
C GLN A 331 18.49 9.26 1.66
N PHE A 332 17.66 8.26 1.32
CA PHE A 332 17.97 7.26 0.30
C PHE A 332 18.17 7.91 -1.08
N SER A 333 17.24 8.78 -1.49
CA SER A 333 17.32 9.54 -2.74
C SER A 333 18.57 10.41 -2.81
N GLN A 334 18.91 11.09 -1.71
CA GLN A 334 20.13 11.90 -1.62
C GLN A 334 21.40 11.05 -1.72
N GLN A 335 21.44 9.89 -1.07
CA GLN A 335 22.56 8.95 -1.13
C GLN A 335 22.79 8.45 -2.56
N ILE A 336 21.73 8.12 -3.32
CA ILE A 336 21.83 7.72 -4.73
C ILE A 336 22.35 8.90 -5.58
N ALA A 337 21.78 10.09 -5.38
CA ALA A 337 22.14 11.28 -6.14
C ALA A 337 23.62 11.69 -5.92
N GLN A 338 24.14 11.52 -4.71
CA GLN A 338 25.52 11.89 -4.35
C GLN A 338 26.54 10.75 -4.54
N ALA A 339 26.09 9.52 -4.82
CA ALA A 339 26.96 8.37 -4.99
C ALA A 339 27.92 8.57 -6.19
N GLY A 340 29.21 8.27 -5.96
CA GLY A 340 30.20 8.17 -7.03
C GLY A 340 29.89 7.03 -8.01
N TRP A 341 30.49 7.07 -9.20
CA TRP A 341 30.18 6.13 -10.30
C TRP A 341 30.31 4.65 -9.92
N LEU A 342 31.33 4.28 -9.13
CA LEU A 342 31.51 2.92 -8.64
C LEU A 342 30.32 2.45 -7.78
N ARG A 343 29.91 3.27 -6.80
CA ARG A 343 28.81 2.94 -5.90
C ARG A 343 27.48 2.82 -6.66
N ARG A 344 27.22 3.73 -7.61
CA ARG A 344 26.03 3.64 -8.46
C ARG A 344 25.99 2.36 -9.29
N LEU A 345 27.12 1.93 -9.84
CA LEU A 345 27.21 0.65 -10.54
C LEU A 345 27.02 -0.55 -9.61
N GLU A 346 27.43 -0.44 -8.34
CA GLU A 346 27.28 -1.50 -7.33
C GLU A 346 25.86 -1.59 -6.76
N THR A 347 25.08 -0.50 -6.73
CA THR A 347 23.74 -0.44 -6.11
C THR A 347 22.60 -0.11 -7.08
N VAL A 348 22.79 -0.38 -8.37
CA VAL A 348 21.81 -0.03 -9.40
C VAL A 348 20.48 -0.74 -9.19
N LEU A 349 20.50 -2.03 -8.81
CA LEU A 349 19.25 -2.77 -8.61
C LEU A 349 18.54 -2.31 -7.34
N THR A 350 19.27 -2.01 -6.27
CA THR A 350 18.70 -1.43 -5.05
C THR A 350 17.91 -0.16 -5.38
N SER A 351 18.44 0.72 -6.24
CA SER A 351 17.73 1.94 -6.64
C SER A 351 16.48 1.69 -7.50
N LEU A 352 16.34 0.51 -8.10
CA LEU A 352 15.19 0.11 -8.91
C LEU A 352 14.18 -0.73 -8.13
N THR A 353 14.61 -1.45 -7.09
CA THR A 353 13.78 -2.37 -6.31
C THR A 353 13.27 -1.76 -5.00
N VAL A 354 13.97 -0.78 -4.43
CA VAL A 354 13.50 -0.09 -3.22
C VAL A 354 12.30 0.78 -3.60
N PRO A 355 11.15 0.62 -2.93
CA PRO A 355 9.95 1.41 -3.22
C PRO A 355 10.14 2.87 -2.77
N ALA A 356 9.29 3.77 -3.26
CA ALA A 356 9.24 5.16 -2.80
C ALA A 356 8.65 5.24 -1.38
N LEU A 357 9.48 5.01 -0.36
CA LEU A 357 9.08 4.84 1.04
C LEU A 357 8.29 6.04 1.58
N GLY A 358 8.60 7.26 1.12
CA GLY A 358 7.89 8.47 1.52
C GLY A 358 6.46 8.50 0.97
N ALA A 359 6.27 8.09 -0.28
CA ALA A 359 4.94 7.96 -0.88
C ALA A 359 4.11 6.86 -0.22
N VAL A 360 4.76 5.75 0.16
CA VAL A 360 4.14 4.64 0.89
C VAL A 360 3.70 5.12 2.28
N GLY A 361 4.61 5.73 3.05
CA GLY A 361 4.30 6.31 4.36
C GLY A 361 3.15 7.31 4.29
N LYS A 362 3.15 8.19 3.28
CA LYS A 362 2.04 9.11 3.00
C LYS A 362 0.72 8.37 2.79
N ALA A 363 0.69 7.31 1.98
CA ALA A 363 -0.54 6.58 1.69
C ALA A 363 -1.12 5.91 2.95
N PHE A 364 -0.27 5.33 3.80
CA PHE A 364 -0.67 4.75 5.08
C PHE A 364 -1.16 5.81 6.06
N ALA A 365 -0.46 6.95 6.17
CA ALA A 365 -0.86 8.03 7.07
C ALA A 365 -2.20 8.64 6.67
N ARG A 366 -2.39 8.90 5.38
CA ARG A 366 -3.67 9.34 4.82
C ARG A 366 -4.79 8.35 5.14
N SER A 367 -4.56 7.05 4.91
CA SER A 367 -5.55 6.01 5.20
C SER A 367 -5.91 5.93 6.69
N ALA A 368 -4.93 6.06 7.59
CA ALA A 368 -5.17 6.05 9.03
C ALA A 368 -5.99 7.26 9.47
N MET A 369 -5.69 8.46 8.95
CA MET A 369 -6.46 9.66 9.24
C MET A 369 -7.89 9.58 8.68
N GLU A 370 -8.08 9.07 7.46
CA GLU A 370 -9.42 8.82 6.87
C GLU A 370 -10.22 7.83 7.74
N ASN A 371 -9.57 6.79 8.26
CA ASN A 371 -10.20 5.85 9.20
C ASN A 371 -10.59 6.54 10.52
N ARG A 372 -9.71 7.37 11.08
CA ARG A 372 -9.93 8.07 12.36
C ARG A 372 -11.07 9.08 12.27
N ILE A 373 -11.15 9.88 11.20
CA ILE A 373 -12.27 10.82 11.03
C ILE A 373 -13.60 10.07 10.84
N ALA A 374 -13.60 8.90 10.18
CA ALA A 374 -14.78 8.06 10.06
C ALA A 374 -15.22 7.48 11.42
N LYS A 375 -14.28 7.01 12.25
CA LYS A 375 -14.57 6.60 13.64
C LYS A 375 -15.17 7.75 14.45
N ILE A 376 -14.65 8.96 14.31
CA ILE A 376 -15.21 10.16 14.97
C ILE A 376 -16.64 10.41 14.46
N GLY A 377 -16.90 10.35 13.16
CA GLY A 377 -18.25 10.52 12.60
C GLY A 377 -19.26 9.51 13.15
N VAL A 378 -18.91 8.22 13.17
CA VAL A 378 -19.74 7.16 13.79
C VAL A 378 -19.91 7.41 15.29
N GLY A 379 -18.84 7.82 15.96
CA GLY A 379 -18.78 8.14 17.37
C GLY A 379 -19.70 9.28 17.80
N LEU A 380 -19.64 10.39 17.08
CA LEU A 380 -20.53 11.54 17.25
C LEU A 380 -21.99 11.09 17.11
N ARG A 381 -22.30 10.27 16.09
CA ARG A 381 -23.66 9.78 15.86
C ARG A 381 -24.14 8.86 16.98
N LEU A 382 -23.30 7.97 17.48
CA LEU A 382 -23.61 7.15 18.65
C LEU A 382 -23.84 7.99 19.90
N TYR A 383 -23.02 9.01 20.12
CA TYR A 383 -23.17 9.92 21.25
C TYR A 383 -24.49 10.67 21.18
N GLU A 384 -24.82 11.25 20.02
CA GLU A 384 -26.04 12.03 19.84
C GLU A 384 -27.30 11.17 20.01
N LYS A 385 -27.34 9.95 19.47
CA LYS A 385 -28.47 9.03 19.67
C LYS A 385 -28.69 8.64 21.13
N ARG A 386 -27.63 8.57 21.94
CA ARG A 386 -27.73 8.23 23.38
C ARG A 386 -28.09 9.41 24.26
N ASN A 387 -27.57 10.58 23.95
CA ASN A 387 -27.65 11.75 24.83
C ASN A 387 -28.69 12.78 24.37
N GLY A 388 -29.11 12.72 23.10
CA GLY A 388 -30.00 13.71 22.47
C GLY A 388 -29.33 15.02 22.08
N ASP A 389 -28.02 15.15 22.31
CA ASP A 389 -27.20 16.32 22.01
C ASP A 389 -25.81 15.89 21.52
N TRP A 390 -25.11 16.78 20.83
CA TRP A 390 -23.71 16.60 20.43
C TRP A 390 -22.74 16.83 21.60
N PRO A 391 -21.56 16.20 21.63
CA PRO A 391 -20.58 16.46 22.68
C PRO A 391 -19.97 17.86 22.54
N ASP A 392 -19.53 18.45 23.65
CA ASP A 392 -18.85 19.77 23.66
C ASP A 392 -17.46 19.71 22.98
N ASP A 393 -16.78 18.56 23.07
CA ASP A 393 -15.46 18.31 22.50
C ASP A 393 -15.31 16.85 22.06
N LEU A 394 -14.26 16.55 21.27
CA LEU A 394 -14.01 15.20 20.75
C LEU A 394 -13.46 14.24 21.82
N ASP A 395 -12.83 14.73 22.88
CA ASP A 395 -12.24 13.89 23.94
C ASP A 395 -13.34 13.16 24.73
N VAL A 396 -14.53 13.76 24.82
CA VAL A 396 -15.74 13.13 25.37
C VAL A 396 -16.02 11.79 24.71
N LEU A 397 -15.78 11.62 23.40
CA LEU A 397 -16.05 10.36 22.70
C LEU A 397 -15.23 9.18 23.25
N THR A 398 -14.02 9.45 23.74
CA THR A 398 -13.13 8.41 24.29
C THR A 398 -13.46 8.03 25.74
N SER A 399 -14.16 8.91 26.47
CA SER A 399 -14.49 8.73 27.88
C SER A 399 -15.95 8.38 28.13
N ALA A 400 -16.85 8.66 27.19
CA ALA A 400 -18.25 8.32 27.25
C ALA A 400 -18.49 6.80 27.12
N ASP A 401 -19.48 6.28 27.84
CA ASP A 401 -19.93 4.90 27.68
C ASP A 401 -20.76 4.76 26.40
N LEU A 402 -20.07 4.61 25.27
CA LEU A 402 -20.65 4.38 23.95
C LEU A 402 -20.74 2.88 23.60
N GLY A 403 -20.31 2.00 24.51
CA GLY A 403 -20.27 0.55 24.29
C GLY A 403 -19.30 0.12 23.19
N ILE A 404 -18.31 0.96 22.88
CA ILE A 404 -17.25 0.75 21.90
C ILE A 404 -15.92 1.26 22.49
N ASP A 405 -14.80 0.66 22.08
CA ASP A 405 -13.46 1.14 22.43
C ASP A 405 -12.90 1.98 21.27
N PHE A 406 -12.73 3.28 21.49
CA PHE A 406 -12.37 4.21 20.41
C PHE A 406 -10.98 3.99 19.82
N GLY A 407 -10.04 3.48 20.63
CA GLY A 407 -8.63 3.48 20.28
C GLY A 407 -8.11 4.90 19.95
N PRO A 408 -7.02 5.01 19.17
CA PRO A 408 -6.41 6.29 18.84
C PRO A 408 -7.25 7.11 17.84
N ILE A 409 -7.39 8.40 18.08
CA ILE A 409 -8.12 9.35 17.20
C ILE A 409 -7.25 10.51 16.71
N ASP A 410 -6.05 10.67 17.25
CA ASP A 410 -5.16 11.80 16.92
C ASP A 410 -4.74 11.78 15.45
N PRO A 411 -4.73 12.89 14.70
CA PRO A 411 -4.18 12.93 13.35
C PRO A 411 -2.64 13.11 13.36
N VAL A 412 -2.04 13.19 12.18
CA VAL A 412 -0.65 13.63 12.02
C VAL A 412 -0.50 15.08 12.50
N GLY A 413 0.59 15.39 13.20
CA GLY A 413 0.95 16.74 13.62
C GLY A 413 0.56 17.11 15.06
N GLY A 414 -0.03 16.19 15.81
CA GLY A 414 -0.26 16.33 17.26
C GLY A 414 -1.40 17.28 17.68
N ASN A 415 -2.11 17.89 16.73
CA ASN A 415 -3.32 18.65 16.99
C ASN A 415 -4.57 17.81 16.71
N PRO A 416 -5.69 17.99 17.42
CA PRO A 416 -6.91 17.21 17.17
C PRO A 416 -7.51 17.51 15.79
N PHE A 417 -8.42 16.65 15.32
CA PHE A 417 -9.31 17.01 14.22
C PHE A 417 -10.13 18.26 14.59
N GLY A 418 -10.52 19.03 13.57
CA GLY A 418 -11.38 20.19 13.77
C GLY A 418 -12.80 19.72 14.09
N TYR A 419 -13.44 20.37 15.05
CA TYR A 419 -14.79 20.04 15.48
C TYR A 419 -15.54 21.29 15.94
N ARG A 420 -16.81 21.38 15.56
CA ARG A 420 -17.74 22.39 16.09
C ARG A 420 -19.19 21.95 15.95
N VAL A 421 -20.06 22.57 16.74
CA VAL A 421 -21.51 22.48 16.58
C VAL A 421 -22.05 23.83 16.12
N VAL A 422 -22.69 23.88 14.95
CA VAL A 422 -23.27 25.09 14.35
C VAL A 422 -24.68 24.79 13.88
N ASP A 423 -25.64 25.63 14.26
CA ASP A 423 -27.06 25.48 13.91
C ASP A 423 -27.64 24.06 14.20
N GLY A 424 -27.21 23.46 15.31
CA GLY A 424 -27.62 22.11 15.73
C GLY A 424 -26.97 20.97 14.93
N ARG A 425 -26.01 21.26 14.05
CA ARG A 425 -25.25 20.27 13.28
C ARG A 425 -23.84 20.15 13.81
N ALA A 426 -23.35 18.93 13.94
CA ALA A 426 -21.94 18.69 14.21
C ALA A 426 -21.15 18.71 12.90
N GLU A 427 -20.06 19.46 12.88
CA GLU A 427 -19.07 19.45 11.81
C GLU A 427 -17.76 18.90 12.35
N VAL A 428 -17.19 17.93 11.64
CA VAL A 428 -15.82 17.44 11.89
C VAL A 428 -15.02 17.53 10.61
N TRP A 429 -13.79 18.03 10.69
CA TRP A 429 -12.90 18.10 9.54
C TRP A 429 -11.46 17.75 9.88
N GLY A 430 -10.78 17.18 8.91
CA GLY A 430 -9.33 17.04 8.95
C GLY A 430 -8.65 17.93 7.93
N PHE A 431 -7.40 17.59 7.66
CA PHE A 431 -6.48 18.40 6.89
C PHE A 431 -5.50 17.48 6.17
N ASP A 432 -4.91 17.97 5.08
CA ASP A 432 -3.93 17.17 4.34
C ASP A 432 -2.66 17.01 5.20
N PRO A 433 -2.18 15.78 5.48
CA PRO A 433 -0.94 15.55 6.21
C PRO A 433 0.30 16.15 5.53
N GLN A 434 0.21 16.58 4.27
CA GLN A 434 1.29 17.26 3.57
C GLN A 434 1.44 18.74 3.92
N LEU A 435 0.40 19.38 4.44
CA LEU A 435 0.47 20.79 4.77
C LEU A 435 1.08 20.92 6.17
N PRO A 436 2.22 21.63 6.32
CA PRO A 436 2.80 21.87 7.63
C PRO A 436 1.84 22.75 8.43
N THR A 437 1.06 22.13 9.30
CA THR A 437 0.13 22.84 10.18
C THR A 437 0.46 22.48 11.62
N ASP A 438 1.11 23.42 12.31
CA ASP A 438 1.34 23.34 13.76
C ASP A 438 0.04 23.52 14.56
N VAL A 439 -1.09 23.78 13.89
CA VAL A 439 -2.43 23.96 14.45
C VAL A 439 -3.48 23.42 13.50
N THR A 440 -4.55 22.84 14.03
CA THR A 440 -5.75 22.47 13.26
C THR A 440 -6.32 23.70 12.55
N PRO A 441 -6.61 23.63 11.24
CA PRO A 441 -7.25 24.73 10.54
C PRO A 441 -8.57 25.13 11.23
N PRO A 442 -8.83 26.44 11.44
CA PRO A 442 -10.01 26.90 12.18
C PRO A 442 -11.33 26.70 11.42
N GLU A 443 -11.25 26.50 10.10
CA GLU A 443 -12.39 26.25 9.22
C GLU A 443 -12.17 24.98 8.42
N PRO A 444 -13.24 24.27 8.03
CA PRO A 444 -13.16 23.14 7.13
C PRO A 444 -12.63 23.54 5.75
N ILE A 445 -12.18 22.54 5.00
CA ILE A 445 -11.68 22.71 3.64
C ILE A 445 -12.76 23.33 2.75
N ASP A 446 -12.44 24.44 2.07
CA ASP A 446 -13.35 25.06 1.11
C ASP A 446 -13.47 24.20 -0.15
N VAL A 447 -14.49 23.33 -0.15
CA VAL A 447 -14.78 22.39 -1.24
C VAL A 447 -14.98 23.09 -2.59
N SER A 448 -15.48 24.34 -2.58
CA SER A 448 -15.73 25.10 -3.81
C SER A 448 -14.45 25.58 -4.48
N SER A 449 -13.34 25.63 -3.73
CA SER A 449 -12.03 26.06 -4.20
C SER A 449 -11.14 24.91 -4.67
N LEU A 450 -11.55 23.65 -4.47
CA LEU A 450 -10.74 22.47 -4.78
C LEU A 450 -10.55 22.28 -6.28
N SER A 451 -9.30 22.09 -6.70
CA SER A 451 -9.00 21.64 -8.06
C SER A 451 -9.47 20.19 -8.29
N GLU A 452 -9.50 19.76 -9.56
CA GLU A 452 -9.86 18.39 -9.93
C GLU A 452 -9.00 17.34 -9.19
N HIS A 453 -7.71 17.63 -8.99
CA HIS A 453 -6.79 16.74 -8.28
C HIS A 453 -6.95 16.75 -6.76
N GLU A 454 -7.66 17.73 -6.21
CA GLU A 454 -7.90 17.90 -4.77
C GLU A 454 -9.32 17.49 -4.37
N GLN A 455 -10.17 17.09 -5.32
CA GLN A 455 -11.56 16.68 -5.05
C GLN A 455 -11.68 15.56 -4.00
N TYR A 456 -10.63 14.76 -3.78
CA TYR A 456 -10.60 13.76 -2.70
C TYR A 456 -10.62 14.39 -1.29
N LEU A 457 -10.20 15.64 -1.13
CA LEU A 457 -10.21 16.35 0.15
C LEU A 457 -11.62 16.66 0.64
N LYS A 458 -12.64 16.66 -0.23
CA LYS A 458 -14.05 16.83 0.18
C LYS A 458 -14.52 15.78 1.18
N TYR A 459 -13.88 14.61 1.22
CA TYR A 459 -14.21 13.52 2.13
C TYR A 459 -13.61 13.69 3.54
N TRP A 460 -12.81 14.74 3.73
CA TRP A 460 -12.21 15.11 5.01
C TRP A 460 -13.06 16.07 5.82
N TRP A 461 -14.27 16.42 5.35
CA TRP A 461 -15.22 17.26 6.08
C TRP A 461 -16.58 16.59 6.12
N TRP A 462 -17.07 16.31 7.33
CA TRP A 462 -18.32 15.62 7.58
C TRP A 462 -19.30 16.55 8.29
N THR A 463 -20.55 16.56 7.85
CA THR A 463 -21.61 17.42 8.38
C THR A 463 -22.79 16.57 8.85
N LEU A 464 -22.95 16.46 10.17
CA LEU A 464 -23.94 15.59 10.80
C LEU A 464 -25.14 16.43 11.27
N PRO A 465 -26.32 16.33 10.61
CA PRO A 465 -27.53 16.97 11.12
C PRO A 465 -27.99 16.29 12.40
N ALA A 466 -28.62 17.03 13.32
CA ALA A 466 -29.32 16.45 14.47
C ALA A 466 -30.41 15.47 13.99
N THR A 467 -30.63 14.40 14.75
CA THR A 467 -31.74 13.47 14.51
C THR A 467 -33.07 14.22 14.64
N GLU A 468 -34.00 14.02 13.70
CA GLU A 468 -35.35 14.61 13.74
C GLU A 468 -36.29 13.96 14.77
#